data_AF-A0A7S4W166-F1
#
_entry.id   AF-A0A7S4W166-F1
#
_cell.length_a   1.000
_cell.length_b   1.000
_cell.length_c   1.000
_cell.angle_alpha   90.00
_cell.angle_beta   90.00
_cell.angle_gamma   90.00
#
_symmetry.space_group_name_H-M   'P 1'
#
loop_
_entity.id
_entity.type
_entity.pdbx_description
1 polymer ?
#
loop_
_entity_poly.entity_id
_entity_poly.type
_entity_poly.pdbx_seq_one_letter_code
_entity_poly.pdbx_strand_id
1 'polypeptide(L)'
;ISKPQNNSPKTSLFATVSEQHRQYCTTSSKNICLEYHCKLPTTLNMVAMPKIVIAGGGIIGTSISYFLAKEHDTSVTLIDPKGIAPGASSKAGGFLARQWRDDTPLEPMHQLGFDLHEKIADELIETNIDYRRLTCSAVAIDETQTR
;
A
#
# COMPACT_ATOMS: atom_id res chain seq x y z
N ILE A 1 -22.61 -42.03 -4.66
CA ILE A 1 -23.72 -41.89 -3.70
C ILE A 1 -24.23 -40.45 -3.79
N SER A 2 -25.34 -40.29 -4.49
CA SER A 2 -26.32 -39.19 -4.47
C SER A 2 -26.70 -38.76 -3.04
N LYS A 3 -26.97 -37.51 -2.65
CA LYS A 3 -27.69 -36.32 -3.19
C LYS A 3 -27.50 -35.16 -2.13
N PRO A 4 -28.01 -33.92 -2.26
CA PRO A 4 -28.60 -33.24 -3.43
C PRO A 4 -28.04 -31.81 -3.68
N GLN A 5 -28.16 -31.38 -4.93
CA GLN A 5 -28.30 -29.96 -5.28
C GLN A 5 -29.71 -29.51 -4.87
N ASN A 6 -29.82 -28.45 -4.08
CA ASN A 6 -31.10 -27.78 -3.83
C ASN A 6 -31.03 -26.39 -4.44
N ASN A 7 -31.91 -26.15 -5.40
CA ASN A 7 -32.07 -24.90 -6.12
C ASN A 7 -33.47 -24.34 -5.82
N SER A 8 -33.63 -23.02 -5.94
CA SER A 8 -34.87 -22.22 -5.95
C SER A 8 -35.23 -21.45 -4.65
N PRO A 9 -35.98 -20.32 -4.75
CA PRO A 9 -35.48 -18.98 -4.41
C PRO A 9 -36.38 -18.25 -3.37
N LYS A 10 -36.10 -16.95 -3.14
CA LYS A 10 -36.87 -15.96 -2.33
C LYS A 10 -36.42 -15.94 -0.84
N THR A 11 -36.37 -14.84 -0.09
CA THR A 11 -36.84 -13.45 -0.22
C THR A 11 -36.06 -12.63 0.83
N SER A 12 -35.79 -11.36 0.52
CA SER A 12 -35.50 -10.23 1.41
C SER A 12 -35.12 -10.49 2.89
N LEU A 13 -33.92 -10.06 3.27
CA LEU A 13 -33.77 -9.31 4.52
C LEU A 13 -32.96 -8.04 4.21
N PHE A 14 -33.71 -6.99 3.90
CA PHE A 14 -33.20 -5.63 3.85
C PHE A 14 -32.86 -5.13 5.25
N ALA A 15 -31.95 -4.14 5.28
CA ALA A 15 -31.56 -3.26 6.38
C ALA A 15 -30.47 -3.84 7.31
N THR A 16 -29.30 -3.22 7.52
CA THR A 16 -28.96 -1.79 7.34
C THR A 16 -27.43 -1.63 7.23
N VAL A 17 -26.92 -1.37 6.02
CA VAL A 17 -25.67 -0.60 5.88
C VAL A 17 -26.13 0.72 5.27
N SER A 18 -26.03 1.79 6.07
CA SER A 18 -26.54 3.11 5.76
C SER A 18 -26.18 3.53 4.34
N GLU A 19 -27.24 3.68 3.56
CA GLU A 19 -27.31 4.06 2.17
C GLU A 19 -27.03 5.56 2.00
N GLN A 20 -25.81 6.03 2.33
CA GLN A 20 -25.40 7.41 2.06
C GLN A 20 -23.91 7.54 1.70
N HIS A 21 -23.58 7.18 0.45
CA HIS A 21 -22.69 7.91 -0.49
C HIS A 21 -22.08 6.97 -1.54
N ARG A 22 -22.95 6.29 -2.30
CA ARG A 22 -22.62 5.87 -3.66
C ARG A 22 -22.81 7.08 -4.56
N GLN A 23 -21.76 7.87 -4.78
CA GLN A 23 -21.70 8.75 -5.95
C GLN A 23 -20.73 8.14 -6.95
N TYR A 24 -21.24 7.22 -7.76
CA TYR A 24 -20.66 6.93 -9.06
C TYR A 24 -20.82 8.18 -9.92
N CYS A 25 -19.72 8.90 -10.19
CA CYS A 25 -19.67 9.86 -11.29
C CYS A 25 -19.08 9.17 -12.51
N THR A 26 -19.96 8.73 -13.40
CA THR A 26 -19.60 8.46 -14.80
C THR A 26 -19.47 9.78 -15.54
N THR A 27 -18.46 9.83 -16.42
CA THR A 27 -18.24 10.75 -17.57
C THR A 27 -17.17 11.84 -17.42
N SER A 28 -16.03 11.57 -18.06
CA SER A 28 -15.22 12.49 -18.87
C SER A 28 -14.80 13.85 -18.30
N SER A 29 -13.66 13.87 -17.60
CA SER A 29 -12.47 14.59 -18.04
C SER A 29 -11.29 14.21 -17.15
N LYS A 30 -10.14 14.03 -17.81
CA LYS A 30 -8.84 13.61 -17.27
C LYS A 30 -8.53 14.31 -15.94
N ASN A 31 -8.57 13.58 -14.82
CA ASN A 31 -7.83 13.76 -13.56
C ASN A 31 -8.55 12.97 -12.46
N ILE A 32 -8.08 11.75 -12.16
CA ILE A 32 -8.58 10.95 -11.06
C ILE A 32 -7.95 11.50 -9.77
N CYS A 33 -8.67 12.36 -9.05
CA CYS A 33 -8.42 12.63 -7.64
C CYS A 33 -9.25 11.64 -6.82
N LEU A 34 -8.61 10.64 -6.22
CA LEU A 34 -9.23 9.82 -5.19
C LEU A 34 -9.10 10.57 -3.86
N GLU A 35 -10.07 11.43 -3.54
CA GLU A 35 -10.18 11.97 -2.19
C GLU A 35 -10.87 10.94 -1.28
N TYR A 36 -10.11 10.35 -0.36
CA TYR A 36 -10.66 9.59 0.76
C TYR A 36 -10.93 10.54 1.92
N HIS A 37 -12.17 11.01 2.07
CA HIS A 37 -12.60 11.84 3.18
C HIS A 37 -13.10 10.96 4.34
N CYS A 38 -12.28 10.81 5.39
CA CYS A 38 -12.75 10.30 6.70
C CYS A 38 -13.54 11.41 7.39
N LYS A 39 -14.83 11.20 7.68
CA LYS A 39 -15.67 12.17 8.41
C LYS A 39 -15.40 12.07 9.90
N LEU A 40 -14.66 13.02 10.49
CA LEU A 40 -14.59 13.19 11.94
C LEU A 40 -15.69 14.15 12.46
N PRO A 41 -16.19 13.93 13.70
CA PRO A 41 -17.25 14.71 14.29
C PRO A 41 -16.79 16.14 14.59
N THR A 42 -17.61 17.09 14.17
CA THR A 42 -17.42 18.52 14.38
C THR A 42 -17.72 18.86 15.84
N THR A 43 -16.68 19.11 16.64
CA THR A 43 -16.57 20.20 17.64
C THR A 43 -15.49 19.90 18.69
N LEU A 44 -14.25 20.40 18.49
CA LEU A 44 -13.40 20.98 19.55
C LEU A 44 -12.08 21.51 18.96
N ASN A 45 -11.75 22.78 19.24
CA ASN A 45 -10.47 23.45 19.07
C ASN A 45 -9.73 23.26 17.72
N MET A 46 -9.89 24.23 16.81
CA MET A 46 -9.00 24.41 15.66
C MET A 46 -7.59 24.82 16.12
N VAL A 47 -6.81 23.84 16.58
CA VAL A 47 -5.39 23.85 16.26
C VAL A 47 -5.36 23.66 14.75
N ALA A 48 -4.86 24.64 14.00
CA ALA A 48 -4.69 24.48 12.56
C ALA A 48 -3.83 23.25 12.33
N MET A 49 -4.46 22.11 12.00
CA MET A 49 -3.72 20.88 11.76
C MET A 49 -2.75 21.15 10.61
N PRO A 50 -1.46 20.77 10.76
CA PRO A 50 -0.49 20.99 9.72
C PRO A 50 -0.99 20.31 8.44
N LYS A 51 -1.13 21.10 7.37
CA LYS A 51 -1.49 20.58 6.05
C LYS A 51 -0.24 19.94 5.45
N ILE A 52 -0.12 18.62 5.58
CA ILE A 52 1.00 17.87 5.00
C ILE A 52 0.65 17.49 3.56
N VAL A 53 1.50 17.91 2.63
CA VAL A 53 1.40 17.55 1.22
C VAL A 53 2.63 16.73 0.84
N ILE A 54 2.41 15.55 0.26
CA ILE A 54 3.48 14.70 -0.26
C ILE A 54 3.41 14.72 -1.78
N ALA A 55 4.52 15.10 -2.41
CA ALA A 55 4.66 15.08 -3.86
C ALA A 55 5.33 13.76 -4.30
N GLY A 56 4.58 12.93 -5.01
CA GLY A 56 5.02 11.66 -5.59
C GLY A 56 4.24 10.47 -5.04
N GLY A 57 3.39 9.87 -5.87
CA GLY A 57 2.53 8.73 -5.54
C GLY A 57 3.20 7.37 -5.71
N GLY A 58 4.53 7.33 -5.75
CA GLY A 58 5.30 6.09 -5.78
C GLY A 58 5.36 5.40 -4.42
N ILE A 59 6.06 4.26 -4.35
CA ILE A 59 6.16 3.47 -3.12
C ILE A 59 6.68 4.28 -1.92
N ILE A 60 7.62 5.20 -2.15
CA ILE A 60 8.16 6.05 -1.07
C ILE A 60 7.08 7.00 -0.51
N GLY A 61 6.38 7.74 -1.38
CA GLY A 61 5.37 8.70 -0.93
C GLY A 61 4.16 8.02 -0.30
N THR A 62 3.71 6.89 -0.87
CA THR A 62 2.64 6.08 -0.29
C THR A 62 3.05 5.52 1.07
N SER A 63 4.27 4.98 1.23
CA SER A 63 4.77 4.50 2.52
C SER A 63 4.84 5.61 3.57
N ILE A 64 5.32 6.80 3.21
CA ILE A 64 5.35 7.94 4.14
C ILE A 64 3.92 8.31 4.56
N SER A 65 2.99 8.42 3.60
CA SER A 65 1.58 8.74 3.91
C SER A 65 0.94 7.68 4.82
N TYR A 66 1.27 6.41 4.60
CA TYR A 66 0.78 5.29 5.41
C TYR A 66 1.26 5.40 6.86
N PHE A 67 2.56 5.60 7.09
CA PHE A 67 3.09 5.72 8.45
C PHE A 67 2.63 6.99 9.16
N LEU A 68 2.49 8.12 8.45
CA LEU A 68 1.93 9.35 9.01
C LEU A 68 0.47 9.18 9.44
N ALA A 69 -0.34 8.48 8.64
CA ALA A 69 -1.72 8.18 8.98
C ALA A 69 -1.80 7.18 10.15
N LYS A 70 -0.97 6.14 10.14
CA LYS A 70 -1.01 5.05 11.13
C LYS A 70 -0.47 5.46 12.50
N GLU A 71 0.68 6.13 12.55
CA GLU A 71 1.39 6.40 13.82
C GLU A 71 1.04 7.75 14.43
N HIS A 72 0.61 8.71 13.59
CA HIS A 72 0.40 10.09 14.00
C HIS A 72 -1.01 10.61 13.73
N ASP A 73 -1.95 9.74 13.29
CA ASP A 73 -3.34 10.09 12.96
C ASP A 73 -3.45 11.38 12.12
N THR A 74 -2.50 11.57 11.20
CA THR A 74 -2.35 12.81 10.47
C THR A 74 -2.93 12.68 9.06
N SER A 75 -3.82 13.61 8.70
CA SER A 75 -4.34 13.72 7.34
C SER A 75 -3.27 14.25 6.38
N VAL A 76 -2.99 13.49 5.32
CA VAL A 76 -1.97 13.82 4.32
C VAL A 76 -2.61 13.90 2.93
N THR A 77 -2.25 14.92 2.16
CA THR A 77 -2.61 15.01 0.74
C THR A 77 -1.46 14.47 -0.11
N LEU A 78 -1.64 13.30 -0.73
CA LEU A 78 -0.69 12.71 -1.66
C LEU A 78 -1.00 13.17 -3.10
N ILE A 79 -0.03 13.77 -3.78
CA ILE A 79 -0.19 14.32 -5.13
C ILE A 79 0.81 13.65 -6.08
N ASP A 80 0.31 13.13 -7.19
CA ASP A 80 1.14 12.63 -8.29
C ASP A 80 0.51 13.02 -9.64
N PRO A 81 1.30 13.50 -10.62
CA PRO A 81 0.75 13.90 -11.92
C PRO A 81 0.19 12.74 -12.75
N LYS A 82 0.56 11.49 -12.46
CA LYS A 82 0.20 10.30 -13.24
C LYS A 82 -0.60 9.26 -12.45
N GLY A 83 -0.74 9.40 -11.13
CA GLY A 83 -1.53 8.52 -10.27
C GLY A 83 -0.68 7.76 -9.24
N ILE A 84 -1.18 6.63 -8.73
CA ILE A 84 -0.46 5.82 -7.75
C ILE A 84 0.47 4.81 -8.45
N ALA A 85 1.73 4.78 -8.02
CA ALA A 85 2.82 3.96 -8.55
C ALA A 85 3.07 4.01 -10.09
N PRO A 86 2.92 5.14 -10.80
CA PRO A 86 3.03 5.17 -12.28
C PRO A 86 4.48 5.14 -12.81
N GLY A 87 5.46 5.29 -11.91
CA GLY A 87 6.88 5.46 -12.24
C GLY A 87 7.73 4.22 -11.99
N ALA A 88 8.90 4.42 -11.35
CA ALA A 88 9.86 3.35 -11.07
C ALA A 88 9.26 2.21 -10.24
N SER A 89 8.33 2.50 -9.34
CA SER A 89 7.72 1.51 -8.44
C SER A 89 6.96 0.40 -9.16
N SER A 90 6.20 0.70 -10.22
CA SER A 90 5.48 -0.34 -10.99
C SER A 90 6.38 -1.12 -11.95
N LYS A 91 7.58 -0.59 -12.23
CA LYS A 91 8.57 -1.22 -13.11
C LYS A 91 9.64 -2.00 -12.32
N ALA A 92 9.62 -1.91 -11.00
CA ALA A 92 10.54 -2.65 -10.15
C ALA A 92 10.17 -4.13 -10.12
N GLY A 93 11.16 -5.01 -10.13
CA GLY A 93 10.96 -6.46 -10.13
C GLY A 93 10.49 -7.05 -8.79
N GLY A 94 10.32 -6.23 -7.74
CA GLY A 94 9.83 -6.66 -6.42
C GLY A 94 10.80 -7.54 -5.62
N PHE A 95 12.05 -7.66 -6.05
CA PHE A 95 13.06 -8.49 -5.39
C PHE A 95 13.89 -7.69 -4.40
N LEU A 96 14.02 -8.20 -3.18
CA LEU A 96 14.84 -7.63 -2.11
C LEU A 96 15.72 -8.71 -1.51
N ALA A 97 16.98 -8.39 -1.22
CA ALA A 97 17.89 -9.27 -0.51
C ALA A 97 18.49 -8.56 0.69
N ARG A 98 18.33 -9.17 1.86
CA ARG A 98 18.69 -8.58 3.17
C ARG A 98 20.17 -8.19 3.29
N GLN A 99 21.07 -8.91 2.61
CA GLN A 99 22.52 -8.81 2.79
C GLN A 99 23.25 -7.98 1.70
N TRP A 100 22.51 -7.37 0.76
CA TRP A 100 23.12 -6.65 -0.36
C TRP A 100 23.87 -5.36 0.02
N ARG A 101 23.72 -4.90 1.26
CA ARG A 101 24.32 -3.66 1.78
C ARG A 101 25.14 -3.88 3.03
N ASP A 102 25.49 -5.13 3.35
CA ASP A 102 26.34 -5.47 4.49
C ASP A 102 27.72 -4.78 4.34
N ASP A 103 28.34 -4.46 5.48
CA ASP A 103 29.61 -3.72 5.58
C ASP A 103 29.57 -2.28 5.01
N THR A 104 28.36 -1.73 4.81
CA THR A 104 28.18 -0.34 4.40
C THR A 104 27.48 0.47 5.51
N PRO A 105 27.65 1.81 5.55
CA PRO A 105 26.93 2.65 6.50
C PRO A 105 25.39 2.55 6.40
N LEU A 106 24.87 1.99 5.30
CA LEU A 106 23.45 1.80 5.06
C LEU A 106 22.94 0.42 5.51
N GLU A 107 23.81 -0.48 5.99
CA GLU A 107 23.44 -1.82 6.43
C GLU A 107 22.26 -1.81 7.43
N PRO A 108 22.28 -1.02 8.52
CA PRO A 108 21.20 -1.06 9.51
C PRO A 108 19.86 -0.64 8.91
N MET A 109 19.88 0.37 8.03
CA MET A 109 18.69 0.86 7.33
C MET A 109 18.15 -0.20 6.36
N HIS A 110 19.05 -0.88 5.63
CA HIS A 110 18.67 -1.88 4.63
C HIS A 110 18.09 -3.13 5.28
N GLN A 111 18.69 -3.60 6.36
CA GLN A 111 18.16 -4.73 7.14
C GLN A 111 16.81 -4.39 7.77
N LEU A 112 16.67 -3.20 8.38
CA LEU A 112 15.40 -2.71 8.91
C LEU A 112 14.33 -2.65 7.83
N GLY A 113 14.66 -2.09 6.67
CA GLY A 113 13.77 -2.00 5.53
C GLY A 113 13.31 -3.38 5.07
N PHE A 114 14.23 -4.34 4.92
CA PHE A 114 13.90 -5.70 4.52
C PHE A 114 12.93 -6.39 5.50
N ASP A 115 13.22 -6.33 6.80
CA ASP A 115 12.39 -6.96 7.84
C ASP A 115 11.01 -6.27 7.95
N LEU A 116 10.92 -4.97 7.64
CA LEU A 116 9.67 -4.22 7.65
C LEU A 116 8.66 -4.68 6.56
N HIS A 117 9.14 -5.18 5.42
CA HIS A 117 8.24 -5.64 4.35
C HIS A 117 7.38 -6.84 4.79
N GLU A 118 7.95 -7.74 5.59
CA GLU A 118 7.21 -8.88 6.17
C GLU A 118 6.15 -8.39 7.14
N LYS A 119 6.51 -7.49 8.05
CA LYS A 119 5.58 -6.92 9.04
C LYS A 119 4.39 -6.21 8.40
N ILE A 120 4.65 -5.39 7.38
CA ILE A 120 3.57 -4.69 6.66
C ILE A 120 2.69 -5.68 5.90
N ALA A 121 3.26 -6.72 5.29
CA ALA A 121 2.50 -7.74 4.59
C ALA A 121 1.55 -8.49 5.54
N ASP A 122 2.00 -8.81 6.75
CA ASP A 122 1.18 -9.44 7.78
C ASP A 122 0.03 -8.53 8.23
N GLU A 123 0.30 -7.24 8.42
CA GLU A 123 -0.71 -6.26 8.83
C GLU A 123 -1.77 -6.00 7.75
N LEU A 124 -1.39 -6.07 6.48
CA LEU A 124 -2.24 -5.75 5.34
C LEU A 124 -2.78 -6.99 4.62
N ILE A 125 -2.71 -8.16 5.26
CA ILE A 125 -3.05 -9.44 4.63
C ILE A 125 -4.49 -9.51 4.10
N GLU A 126 -5.43 -8.82 4.75
CA GLU A 126 -6.83 -8.75 4.32
C GLU A 126 -7.05 -7.87 3.08
N THR A 127 -6.04 -7.09 2.67
CA THR A 127 -6.11 -6.12 1.56
C THR A 127 -5.61 -6.69 0.22
N ASN A 128 -5.39 -8.00 0.14
CA ASN A 128 -4.92 -8.70 -1.06
C ASN A 128 -3.56 -8.19 -1.58
N ILE A 129 -2.55 -8.24 -0.70
CA ILE A 129 -1.15 -7.90 -1.03
C ILE A 129 -0.38 -9.14 -1.49
N ASP A 130 0.34 -8.98 -2.60
CA ASP A 130 1.30 -9.98 -3.09
C ASP A 130 2.64 -9.83 -2.36
N TYR A 131 2.86 -10.65 -1.34
CA TYR A 131 4.15 -10.77 -0.65
C TYR A 131 4.56 -12.24 -0.49
N ARG A 132 5.86 -12.53 -0.65
CA ARG A 132 6.42 -13.85 -0.38
C ARG A 132 7.88 -13.76 0.04
N ARG A 133 8.20 -14.37 1.18
CA ARG A 133 9.59 -14.57 1.63
C ARG A 133 10.28 -15.63 0.77
N LEU A 134 11.47 -15.31 0.29
CA LEU A 134 12.29 -16.21 -0.53
C LEU A 134 13.69 -16.37 0.08
N THR A 135 14.27 -17.56 -0.08
CA THR A 135 15.69 -17.82 0.17
C THR A 135 16.46 -17.63 -1.13
N CYS A 136 17.56 -16.88 -1.10
CA CYS A 136 18.33 -16.56 -2.30
C CYS A 136 19.82 -16.69 -2.01
N SER A 137 20.60 -17.09 -3.01
CA SER A 137 22.06 -17.15 -2.96
C SER A 137 22.62 -16.28 -4.08
N ALA A 138 23.61 -15.46 -3.77
CA ALA A 138 24.35 -14.68 -4.77
C ALA A 138 25.69 -15.37 -5.02
N VAL A 139 26.09 -15.49 -6.28
CA VAL A 139 27.38 -16.06 -6.69
C VAL A 139 28.10 -15.01 -7.51
N ALA A 140 29.23 -14.53 -7.01
CA ALA A 140 30.15 -13.70 -7.78
C ALA A 140 31.10 -14.62 -8.54
N ILE A 141 31.28 -14.37 -9.84
CA ILE A 141 32.21 -15.11 -10.68
C ILE A 141 33.41 -14.21 -10.92
N ASP A 142 34.59 -14.66 -10.51
CA ASP A 142 35.86 -14.02 -10.86
C ASP A 142 36.47 -14.74 -12.06
N GLU A 143 36.41 -14.08 -13.22
CA GLU A 143 36.93 -14.64 -14.47
C GLU A 143 38.47 -14.77 -14.47
N THR A 144 39.18 -14.12 -13.53
CA THR A 144 40.64 -14.22 -13.42
C THR A 144 41.12 -15.55 -12.85
N GLN A 145 40.22 -16.36 -12.29
CA GLN A 145 40.52 -17.66 -11.66
C GLN A 145 40.48 -18.85 -12.64
N THR A 146 40.18 -18.63 -13.93
CA THR A 146 40.09 -19.70 -14.96
C THR A 146 41.39 -19.89 -15.75
N ARG A 147 42.56 -19.78 -15.11
CA ARG A 147 43.87 -20.06 -15.75
C ARG A 147 44.67 -21.11 -14.99
#